data_AF-A0A222P4X3-F1
#
_entry.id   AF-A0A222P4X3-F1
#
_cell.length_a   1.000
_cell.length_b   1.000
_cell.length_c   1.000
_cell.angle_alpha   90.00
_cell.angle_beta   90.00
_cell.angle_gamma   90.00
#
_symmetry.space_group_name_H-M   'P 1'
#
loop_
_entity.id
_entity.type
_entity.pdbx_description
1 polymer ?
#
loop_
_entity_poly.entity_id
_entity_poly.type
_entity_poly.pdbx_seq_one_letter_code
_entity_poly.pdbx_strand_id
1 'polypeptide(L)'
;MKVAFVDIDGCLITGGKLNLALVERLKSYDEVILFTQRSKFLQRSQITRAYFLSDEPLADDAIINTCDVVHALSTKLRKPVKVSTSVDSFFGMPTEYYERVLASYETRLKNEIRAKGDAYDAKTFIDECNEETNAVRRACNIEDERVEAAKFYPQGKVEQYQELSAHLPELFNTLEEIEVDYFDDSLDNLEEVLAKKEEYSIKPNCMLVSQFYIDSVENFKRDFGNDANPREREIKKQLEHAASPVALNLIVNRIDNHIKLLTNSKYNIFLSSPEAKIKALEILKTDLQNALDSGEEVSVANALKNWQDSLRFKDTYQNKTVSVAQVLSQHRNIFRSEFRETDTSTQKFIKELQKDFGHVSFNPAAEASKRATIN
;
A
#
# COMPACT_ATOMS: atom_id res chain seq x y z
N MET A 1 0.13 -14.71 18.85
CA MET A 1 -0.45 -14.37 17.54
C MET A 1 -0.30 -12.89 17.24
N LYS A 2 0.14 -12.51 16.03
CA LYS A 2 0.32 -11.11 15.62
C LYS A 2 -0.74 -10.67 14.61
N VAL A 3 -1.45 -9.59 14.95
CA VAL A 3 -2.58 -9.06 14.18
C VAL A 3 -2.28 -7.63 13.74
N ALA A 4 -2.54 -7.31 12.46
CA ALA A 4 -2.44 -5.95 11.96
C ALA A 4 -3.82 -5.33 11.79
N PHE A 5 -4.05 -4.17 12.41
CA PHE A 5 -5.19 -3.30 12.08
C PHE A 5 -4.70 -2.24 11.11
N VAL A 6 -5.33 -2.13 9.94
CA VAL A 6 -4.77 -1.33 8.85
C VAL A 6 -5.81 -0.38 8.29
N ASP A 7 -5.61 0.92 8.46
CA ASP A 7 -6.45 1.91 7.78
C ASP A 7 -6.29 1.81 6.25
N ILE A 8 -7.37 2.09 5.52
CA ILE A 8 -7.40 1.97 4.06
C ILE A 8 -6.96 3.28 3.40
N ASP A 9 -7.55 4.41 3.78
CA ASP A 9 -7.58 5.63 2.99
C ASP A 9 -6.40 6.53 3.36
N GLY A 10 -5.37 6.59 2.50
CA GLY A 10 -4.14 7.35 2.79
C GLY A 10 -3.04 6.49 3.41
N CYS A 11 -3.41 5.41 4.11
CA CYS A 11 -2.49 4.44 4.70
C CYS A 11 -2.17 3.27 3.73
N LEU A 12 -3.08 2.30 3.57
CA LEU A 12 -2.89 1.16 2.67
C LEU A 12 -3.04 1.52 1.19
N ILE A 13 -3.94 2.45 0.88
CA ILE A 13 -4.19 2.91 -0.49
C ILE A 13 -3.72 4.34 -0.65
N THR A 14 -2.81 4.54 -1.60
CA THR A 14 -2.34 5.87 -2.01
C THR A 14 -2.44 5.99 -3.52
N GLY A 15 -3.19 6.97 -4.02
CA GLY A 15 -3.38 7.17 -5.46
C GLY A 15 -4.03 5.98 -6.17
N GLY A 16 -4.99 5.32 -5.53
CA GLY A 16 -5.71 4.16 -6.09
C GLY A 16 -4.88 2.87 -6.18
N LYS A 17 -3.75 2.79 -5.49
CA LYS A 17 -2.84 1.63 -5.48
C LYS A 17 -2.44 1.23 -4.07
N LEU A 18 -2.11 -0.05 -3.89
CA LEU A 18 -1.55 -0.56 -2.64
C LEU A 18 -0.19 0.08 -2.33
N ASN A 19 -0.03 0.51 -1.08
CA ASN A 19 1.27 0.82 -0.49
C ASN A 19 2.08 -0.47 -0.33
N LEU A 20 3.07 -0.66 -1.20
CA LEU A 20 3.85 -1.90 -1.24
C LEU A 20 4.81 -2.06 -0.07
N ALA A 21 5.27 -0.96 0.54
CA ALA A 21 6.07 -1.03 1.76
C ALA A 21 5.25 -1.66 2.88
N LEU A 22 4.01 -1.19 3.03
CA LEU A 22 3.09 -1.73 4.02
C LEU A 22 2.71 -3.18 3.69
N VAL A 23 2.41 -3.51 2.43
CA VAL A 23 2.12 -4.89 2.01
C VAL A 23 3.26 -5.85 2.37
N GLU A 24 4.52 -5.49 2.13
CA GLU A 24 5.65 -6.34 2.53
C GLU A 24 5.77 -6.49 4.04
N ARG A 25 5.54 -5.42 4.82
CA ARG A 25 5.49 -5.47 6.28
C ARG A 25 4.38 -6.42 6.77
N LEU A 26 3.21 -6.35 6.16
CA LEU A 26 2.02 -7.15 6.52
C LEU A 26 2.17 -8.65 6.29
N LYS A 27 3.15 -9.10 5.48
CA LYS A 27 3.44 -10.53 5.29
C LYS A 27 3.92 -11.23 6.56
N SER A 28 4.47 -10.48 7.52
CA SER A 28 4.98 -11.01 8.79
C SER A 28 3.89 -11.23 9.86
N TYR A 29 2.65 -10.83 9.59
CA TYR A 29 1.53 -10.98 10.52
C TYR A 29 0.81 -12.30 10.29
N ASP A 30 0.14 -12.81 11.32
CA ASP A 30 -0.75 -13.96 11.19
C ASP A 30 -2.06 -13.50 10.52
N GLU A 31 -2.68 -12.45 11.06
CA GLU A 31 -3.95 -11.91 10.58
C GLU A 31 -3.84 -10.44 10.19
N VAL A 32 -4.64 -10.03 9.21
CA VAL A 32 -4.78 -8.64 8.78
C VAL A 32 -6.25 -8.28 8.74
N ILE A 33 -6.61 -7.24 9.48
CA ILE A 33 -7.95 -6.65 9.51
C ILE A 33 -7.84 -5.23 8.95
N LEU A 34 -8.54 -4.96 7.84
CA LEU A 34 -8.70 -3.59 7.37
C LEU A 34 -9.58 -2.84 8.37
N PHE A 35 -9.10 -1.74 8.89
CA PHE A 35 -9.68 -0.99 10.00
C PHE A 35 -10.15 0.37 9.50
N THR A 36 -11.38 0.42 8.99
CA THR A 36 -11.87 1.54 8.17
C THR A 36 -13.14 2.17 8.73
N GLN A 37 -13.43 3.40 8.34
CA GLN A 37 -14.71 4.07 8.62
C GLN A 37 -15.71 3.91 7.46
N ARG A 38 -15.34 3.20 6.38
CA ARG A 38 -16.19 3.01 5.21
C ARG A 38 -17.50 2.31 5.56
N SER A 39 -18.60 2.91 5.09
CA SER A 39 -19.99 2.45 5.23
C SER A 39 -20.73 2.67 3.90
N LYS A 40 -21.98 2.21 3.72
CA LYS A 40 -22.72 2.49 2.48
C LYS A 40 -22.86 4.00 2.28
N PHE A 41 -23.15 4.71 3.37
CA PHE A 41 -23.28 6.17 3.38
C PHE A 41 -22.06 6.88 2.77
N LEU A 42 -20.85 6.53 3.22
CA LEU A 42 -19.62 7.14 2.71
C LEU A 42 -19.28 6.63 1.30
N GLN A 43 -19.34 5.32 1.10
CA GLN A 43 -18.89 4.67 -0.13
C GLN A 43 -19.76 5.00 -1.34
N ARG A 44 -21.06 5.29 -1.16
CA ARG A 44 -21.91 5.80 -2.24
C ARG A 44 -21.26 7.00 -2.92
N SER A 45 -20.87 8.00 -2.13
CA SER A 45 -20.29 9.22 -2.66
C SER A 45 -18.89 9.00 -3.22
N GLN A 46 -18.05 8.21 -2.53
CA GLN A 46 -16.66 7.99 -2.92
C GLN A 46 -16.55 7.19 -4.21
N ILE A 47 -17.32 6.09 -4.35
CA ILE A 47 -17.33 5.26 -5.56
C ILE A 47 -17.87 6.05 -6.75
N THR A 48 -19.03 6.71 -6.60
CA THR A 48 -19.60 7.52 -7.68
C THR A 48 -18.64 8.61 -8.15
N ARG A 49 -17.99 9.33 -7.23
CA ARG A 49 -17.00 10.37 -7.59
C ARG A 49 -15.81 9.81 -8.37
N ALA A 50 -15.28 8.65 -7.98
CA ALA A 50 -14.17 8.03 -8.67
C ALA A 50 -14.47 7.75 -10.15
N TYR A 51 -15.72 7.39 -10.48
CA TYR A 51 -16.12 7.08 -11.85
C TYR A 51 -16.55 8.29 -12.68
N PHE A 52 -17.21 9.30 -12.08
CA PHE A 52 -17.77 10.42 -12.84
C PHE A 52 -16.94 11.71 -12.80
N LEU A 53 -16.11 11.89 -11.77
CA LEU A 53 -15.34 13.12 -11.55
C LEU A 53 -13.83 12.94 -11.66
N SER A 54 -13.37 11.76 -12.08
CA SER A 54 -11.95 11.55 -12.36
C SER A 54 -11.59 12.22 -13.68
N ASP A 55 -10.65 13.17 -13.64
CA ASP A 55 -10.13 13.86 -14.84
C ASP A 55 -9.45 12.88 -15.81
N GLU A 56 -8.98 11.74 -15.29
CA GLU A 56 -8.40 10.65 -16.07
C GLU A 56 -9.30 9.41 -16.05
N PRO A 57 -9.37 8.65 -17.16
CA PRO A 57 -10.01 7.34 -17.15
C PRO A 57 -9.40 6.46 -16.05
N LEU A 58 -10.26 5.86 -15.23
CA LEU A 58 -9.81 4.91 -14.21
C LEU A 58 -9.07 3.76 -14.88
N ALA A 59 -7.84 3.49 -14.41
CA ALA A 59 -7.10 2.33 -14.83
C ALA A 59 -7.88 1.05 -14.48
N ASP A 60 -7.72 0.01 -15.30
CA ASP A 60 -8.41 -1.27 -15.08
C ASP A 60 -8.06 -1.91 -13.72
N ASP A 61 -6.86 -1.61 -13.21
CA ASP A 61 -6.33 -2.08 -11.93
C ASP A 61 -6.51 -1.08 -10.77
N ALA A 62 -7.26 0.00 -10.98
CA ALA A 62 -7.51 0.99 -9.93
C ALA A 62 -8.31 0.39 -8.76
N ILE A 63 -7.78 0.57 -7.54
CA ILE A 63 -8.43 0.14 -6.30
C ILE A 63 -9.29 1.28 -5.78
N ILE A 64 -10.61 1.10 -5.83
CA ILE A 64 -11.58 2.17 -5.56
C ILE A 64 -12.36 1.88 -4.28
N ASN A 65 -13.01 0.72 -4.23
CA ASN A 65 -13.88 0.34 -3.12
C ASN A 65 -13.19 -0.66 -2.18
N THR A 66 -13.83 -0.99 -1.06
CA THR A 66 -13.29 -1.88 -0.03
C THR A 66 -13.07 -3.30 -0.57
N CYS A 67 -13.99 -3.80 -1.41
CA CYS A 67 -13.83 -5.10 -2.08
C CYS A 67 -12.56 -5.19 -2.91
N ASP A 68 -12.23 -4.14 -3.67
CA ASP A 68 -11.02 -4.08 -4.49
C ASP A 68 -9.76 -4.16 -3.60
N VAL A 69 -9.77 -3.47 -2.44
CA VAL A 69 -8.68 -3.49 -1.46
C VAL A 69 -8.49 -4.90 -0.90
N VAL A 70 -9.58 -5.53 -0.44
CA VAL A 70 -9.56 -6.89 0.12
C VAL A 70 -9.03 -7.88 -0.91
N HIS A 71 -9.51 -7.82 -2.15
CA HIS A 71 -9.07 -8.72 -3.22
C HIS A 71 -7.58 -8.51 -3.55
N ALA A 72 -7.15 -7.27 -3.75
CA ALA A 72 -5.77 -6.94 -4.09
C ALA A 72 -4.81 -7.33 -2.95
N LEU A 73 -5.15 -7.01 -1.71
CA LEU A 73 -4.32 -7.32 -0.55
C LEU A 73 -4.27 -8.83 -0.27
N SER A 74 -5.42 -9.52 -0.25
CA SER A 74 -5.48 -10.96 -0.04
C SER A 74 -4.65 -11.73 -1.08
N THR A 75 -4.69 -11.28 -2.33
CA THR A 75 -3.87 -11.85 -3.42
C THR A 75 -2.37 -11.65 -3.17
N LYS A 76 -1.96 -10.48 -2.69
CA LYS A 76 -0.55 -10.18 -2.40
C LYS A 76 -0.03 -10.92 -1.16
N LEU A 77 -0.85 -11.05 -0.13
CA LEU A 77 -0.48 -11.73 1.12
C LEU A 77 -0.68 -13.25 1.05
N ARG A 78 -1.47 -13.74 0.09
CA ARG A 78 -1.89 -15.16 -0.05
C ARG A 78 -2.60 -15.69 1.19
N LYS A 79 -3.39 -14.85 1.83
CA LYS A 79 -4.21 -15.19 3.00
C LYS A 79 -5.49 -14.33 3.01
N PRO A 80 -6.57 -14.78 3.67
CA PRO A 80 -7.77 -13.98 3.81
C PRO A 80 -7.47 -12.69 4.57
N VAL A 81 -8.18 -11.62 4.21
CA VAL A 81 -8.15 -10.33 4.87
C VAL A 81 -9.56 -10.05 5.38
N LYS A 82 -9.67 -9.74 6.67
CA LYS A 82 -10.95 -9.34 7.30
C LYS A 82 -11.10 -7.82 7.19
N VAL A 83 -12.30 -7.31 7.40
CA VAL A 83 -12.58 -5.86 7.39
C VAL A 83 -13.45 -5.54 8.58
N SER A 84 -12.99 -4.65 9.45
CA SER A 84 -13.83 -4.03 10.47
C SER A 84 -14.16 -2.61 10.06
N THR A 85 -15.43 -2.24 10.20
CA THR A 85 -15.92 -0.89 9.92
C THR A 85 -16.35 -0.19 11.19
N SER A 86 -16.37 1.14 11.18
CA SER A 86 -16.84 1.93 12.33
C SER A 86 -18.31 1.72 12.66
N VAL A 87 -19.09 1.03 11.81
CA VAL A 87 -20.50 0.73 12.04
C VAL A 87 -20.76 -0.72 12.46
N ASP A 88 -19.72 -1.55 12.62
CA ASP A 88 -19.86 -2.97 13.00
C ASP A 88 -20.79 -3.16 14.22
N SER A 89 -20.60 -2.36 15.28
CA SER A 89 -21.42 -2.38 16.51
C SER A 89 -22.93 -2.32 16.30
N PHE A 90 -23.39 -1.74 15.18
CA PHE A 90 -24.82 -1.62 14.88
C PHE A 90 -25.37 -2.78 14.07
N PHE A 91 -24.50 -3.64 13.52
CA PHE A 91 -24.86 -4.67 12.55
C PHE A 91 -24.38 -6.07 12.91
N GLY A 92 -23.70 -6.27 14.03
CA GLY A 92 -23.37 -7.59 14.56
C GLY A 92 -22.00 -7.64 15.23
N MET A 93 -21.33 -8.79 15.09
CA MET A 93 -19.96 -8.95 15.57
C MET A 93 -18.98 -8.14 14.70
N PRO A 94 -17.82 -7.72 15.26
CA PRO A 94 -16.79 -7.06 14.48
C PRO A 94 -16.46 -7.87 13.22
N THR A 95 -16.37 -7.19 12.08
CA THR A 95 -16.18 -7.72 10.72
C THR A 95 -17.40 -8.25 9.97
N GLU A 96 -18.54 -8.50 10.63
CA GLU A 96 -19.72 -9.05 9.96
C GLU A 96 -20.40 -8.08 9.00
N TYR A 97 -20.36 -6.77 9.31
CA TYR A 97 -21.03 -5.77 8.47
C TYR A 97 -20.42 -5.74 7.06
N TYR A 98 -19.10 -5.85 6.94
CA TYR A 98 -18.48 -5.90 5.62
C TYR A 98 -18.98 -7.12 4.82
N GLU A 99 -18.93 -8.30 5.43
CA GLU A 99 -19.26 -9.57 4.77
C GLU A 99 -20.74 -9.64 4.36
N ARG A 100 -21.64 -9.20 5.25
CA ARG A 100 -23.09 -9.33 5.05
C ARG A 100 -23.70 -8.17 4.27
N VAL A 101 -23.13 -6.98 4.41
CA VAL A 101 -23.80 -5.73 4.00
C VAL A 101 -22.96 -4.94 3.00
N LEU A 102 -21.75 -4.50 3.37
CA LEU A 102 -20.99 -3.55 2.56
C LEU A 102 -20.48 -4.15 1.24
N ALA A 103 -19.94 -5.37 1.27
CA ALA A 103 -19.25 -5.95 0.11
C ALA A 103 -20.18 -6.13 -1.10
N SER A 104 -21.39 -6.64 -0.86
CA SER A 104 -22.40 -6.84 -1.91
C SER A 104 -22.92 -5.50 -2.46
N TYR A 105 -23.08 -4.51 -1.59
CA TYR A 105 -23.48 -3.16 -1.97
C TYR A 105 -22.45 -2.48 -2.87
N GLU A 106 -21.18 -2.43 -2.46
CA GLU A 106 -20.11 -1.80 -3.23
C GLU A 106 -19.91 -2.46 -4.59
N THR A 107 -20.03 -3.79 -4.64
CA THR A 107 -19.91 -4.57 -5.88
C THR A 107 -21.05 -4.23 -6.85
N ARG A 108 -22.30 -4.20 -6.38
CA ARG A 108 -23.45 -3.80 -7.20
C ARG A 108 -23.33 -2.37 -7.69
N LEU A 109 -22.95 -1.44 -6.81
CA LEU A 109 -22.78 -0.03 -7.15
C LEU A 109 -21.73 0.17 -8.24
N LYS A 110 -20.55 -0.44 -8.08
CA LYS A 110 -19.47 -0.41 -9.08
C LYS A 110 -19.94 -0.97 -10.43
N ASN A 111 -20.61 -2.12 -10.43
CA ASN A 111 -21.08 -2.75 -11.67
C ASN A 111 -22.16 -1.93 -12.37
N GLU A 112 -23.10 -1.35 -11.60
CA GLU A 112 -24.18 -0.52 -12.12
C GLU A 112 -23.63 0.75 -12.80
N ILE A 113 -22.69 1.44 -12.14
CA ILE A 113 -22.04 2.63 -12.70
C ILE A 113 -21.27 2.27 -13.97
N ARG A 114 -20.49 1.20 -13.96
CA ARG A 114 -19.75 0.74 -15.16
C ARG A 114 -20.67 0.37 -16.31
N ALA A 115 -21.81 -0.26 -16.04
CA ALA A 115 -22.74 -0.71 -17.07
C ALA A 115 -23.58 0.43 -17.65
N LYS A 116 -24.00 1.41 -16.82
CA LYS A 116 -24.92 2.47 -17.23
C LYS A 116 -24.23 3.78 -17.59
N GLY A 117 -23.00 4.03 -17.12
CA GLY A 117 -22.29 5.30 -17.35
C GLY A 117 -23.16 6.50 -16.97
N ASP A 118 -23.31 7.44 -17.89
CA ASP A 118 -24.10 8.66 -17.70
C ASP A 118 -25.60 8.41 -17.44
N ALA A 119 -26.12 7.22 -17.79
CA ALA A 119 -27.50 6.82 -17.52
C ALA A 119 -27.69 6.17 -16.13
N TYR A 120 -26.66 6.20 -15.28
CA TYR A 120 -26.73 5.71 -13.91
C TYR A 120 -27.75 6.50 -13.08
N ASP A 121 -28.67 5.78 -12.43
CA ASP A 121 -29.61 6.32 -11.45
C ASP A 121 -29.22 5.82 -10.06
N ALA A 122 -28.94 6.76 -9.16
CA ALA A 122 -28.52 6.44 -7.80
C ALA A 122 -29.67 5.96 -6.90
N LYS A 123 -30.95 6.16 -7.29
CA LYS A 123 -32.11 6.03 -6.41
C LYS A 123 -32.09 4.78 -5.52
N THR A 124 -31.94 3.60 -6.10
CA THR A 124 -31.89 2.33 -5.35
C THR A 124 -30.79 2.34 -4.28
N PHE A 125 -29.61 2.85 -4.61
CA PHE A 125 -28.49 2.93 -3.66
C PHE A 125 -28.70 4.02 -2.61
N ILE A 126 -29.43 5.10 -2.93
CA ILE A 126 -29.85 6.11 -1.95
C ILE A 126 -30.79 5.48 -0.92
N ASP A 127 -31.77 4.71 -1.36
CA ASP A 127 -32.75 4.07 -0.48
C ASP A 127 -32.05 3.09 0.49
N GLU A 128 -31.11 2.27 -0.01
CA GLU A 128 -30.31 1.38 0.84
C GLU A 128 -29.42 2.13 1.85
N CYS A 129 -28.85 3.29 1.47
CA CYS A 129 -28.10 4.14 2.39
C CYS A 129 -29.00 4.74 3.48
N ASN A 130 -30.24 5.10 3.12
CA ASN A 130 -31.22 5.65 4.06
C ASN A 130 -31.64 4.58 5.07
N GLU A 131 -31.83 3.33 4.64
CA GLU A 131 -32.12 2.20 5.53
C GLU A 131 -31.01 1.99 6.57
N GLU A 132 -29.75 1.96 6.13
CA GLU A 132 -28.58 1.87 7.03
C GLU A 132 -28.53 3.06 8.00
N THR A 133 -28.69 4.28 7.47
CA THR A 133 -28.69 5.50 8.28
C THR A 133 -29.77 5.50 9.35
N ASN A 134 -30.97 4.99 9.01
CA ASN A 134 -32.06 4.86 9.95
C ASN A 134 -31.80 3.77 11.00
N ALA A 135 -31.11 2.69 10.64
CA ALA A 135 -30.70 1.66 11.59
C ALA A 135 -29.70 2.22 12.61
N VAL A 136 -28.65 2.89 12.15
CA VAL A 136 -27.64 3.56 13.00
C VAL A 136 -28.30 4.63 13.88
N ARG A 137 -29.17 5.47 13.30
CA ARG A 137 -29.90 6.52 14.05
C ARG A 137 -30.69 5.94 15.22
N ARG A 138 -31.42 4.84 14.99
CA ARG A 138 -32.20 4.15 16.02
C ARG A 138 -31.29 3.57 17.10
N ALA A 139 -30.18 2.95 16.73
CA ALA A 139 -29.23 2.40 17.69
C ALA A 139 -28.58 3.50 18.57
N CYS A 140 -28.36 4.69 18.02
CA CYS A 140 -27.87 5.86 18.75
C CYS A 140 -28.97 6.62 19.54
N ASN A 141 -30.23 6.15 19.54
CA ASN A 141 -31.37 6.80 20.20
C ASN A 141 -31.59 8.27 19.77
N ILE A 142 -31.44 8.57 18.47
CA ILE A 142 -31.63 9.93 17.94
C ILE A 142 -33.06 10.07 17.40
N GLU A 143 -33.87 10.86 18.10
CA GLU A 143 -35.29 11.06 17.75
C GLU A 143 -35.50 12.06 16.60
N ASP A 144 -34.64 13.07 16.46
CA ASP A 144 -34.78 14.09 15.42
C ASP A 144 -34.21 13.60 14.08
N GLU A 145 -35.11 13.25 13.14
CA GLU A 145 -34.77 12.78 11.79
C GLU A 145 -33.99 13.81 10.96
N ARG A 146 -34.03 15.09 11.34
CA ARG A 146 -33.31 16.17 10.65
C ARG A 146 -31.84 16.22 11.01
N VAL A 147 -31.42 15.48 12.04
CA VAL A 147 -30.00 15.37 12.39
C VAL A 147 -29.28 14.68 11.23
N GLU A 148 -28.26 15.37 10.71
CA GLU A 148 -27.43 14.89 9.61
C GLU A 148 -26.69 13.62 10.03
N ALA A 149 -26.66 12.62 9.14
CA ALA A 149 -25.98 11.33 9.35
C ALA A 149 -24.54 11.50 9.86
N ALA A 150 -23.80 12.44 9.27
CA ALA A 150 -22.43 12.73 9.66
C ALA A 150 -22.25 13.04 11.15
N LYS A 151 -23.28 13.58 11.84
CA LYS A 151 -23.18 13.96 13.27
C LYS A 151 -23.30 12.79 14.24
N PHE A 152 -23.80 11.64 13.78
CA PHE A 152 -24.05 10.49 14.65
C PHE A 152 -23.46 9.18 14.15
N TYR A 153 -23.00 9.13 12.90
CA TYR A 153 -22.13 8.04 12.48
C TYR A 153 -20.84 8.09 13.31
N PRO A 154 -20.30 6.94 13.74
CA PRO A 154 -19.06 6.91 14.48
C PRO A 154 -17.92 7.51 13.67
N GLN A 155 -17.30 8.55 14.25
CA GLN A 155 -16.19 9.28 13.65
C GLN A 155 -14.84 8.96 14.33
N GLY A 156 -14.87 8.46 15.57
CA GLY A 156 -13.67 8.09 16.32
C GLY A 156 -13.13 6.72 15.93
N LYS A 157 -11.81 6.53 16.09
CA LYS A 157 -11.15 5.22 15.96
C LYS A 157 -11.10 4.47 17.30
N VAL A 158 -11.28 5.20 18.41
CA VAL A 158 -11.18 4.68 19.79
C VAL A 158 -12.23 3.60 20.05
N GLU A 159 -13.51 3.90 19.80
CA GLU A 159 -14.61 2.97 20.08
C GLU A 159 -14.50 1.72 19.21
N GLN A 160 -14.19 1.91 17.92
CA GLN A 160 -13.97 0.82 16.98
C GLN A 160 -12.80 -0.08 17.42
N TYR A 161 -11.70 0.52 17.90
CA TYR A 161 -10.54 -0.23 18.37
C TYR A 161 -10.89 -1.02 19.64
N GLN A 162 -11.55 -0.38 20.60
CA GLN A 162 -11.96 -1.00 21.85
C GLN A 162 -12.87 -2.19 21.60
N GLU A 163 -13.88 -2.02 20.74
CA GLU A 163 -14.81 -3.08 20.39
C GLU A 163 -14.10 -4.24 19.66
N LEU A 164 -13.31 -3.95 18.62
CA LEU A 164 -12.63 -4.98 17.87
C LEU A 164 -11.61 -5.75 18.73
N SER A 165 -10.80 -5.04 19.53
CA SER A 165 -9.80 -5.65 20.41
C SER A 165 -10.41 -6.55 21.49
N ALA A 166 -11.58 -6.18 22.02
CA ALA A 166 -12.31 -7.01 22.98
C ALA A 166 -12.78 -8.34 22.39
N HIS A 167 -13.10 -8.39 21.10
CA HIS A 167 -13.64 -9.57 20.43
C HIS A 167 -12.59 -10.41 19.69
N LEU A 168 -11.31 -10.00 19.61
CA LEU A 168 -10.28 -10.77 18.90
C LEU A 168 -10.11 -12.22 19.39
N PRO A 169 -10.11 -12.52 20.71
CA PRO A 169 -9.97 -13.89 21.18
C PRO A 169 -11.09 -14.82 20.69
N GLU A 170 -12.33 -14.31 20.65
CA GLU A 170 -13.49 -15.03 20.11
C GLU A 170 -13.41 -15.15 18.59
N LEU A 171 -13.09 -14.05 17.89
CA LEU A 171 -13.00 -14.00 16.43
C LEU A 171 -11.99 -14.99 15.86
N PHE A 172 -10.87 -15.20 16.56
CA PHE A 172 -9.83 -16.15 16.16
C PHE A 172 -9.90 -17.49 16.89
N ASN A 173 -10.86 -17.65 17.81
CA ASN A 173 -11.01 -18.83 18.67
C ASN A 173 -9.65 -19.26 19.27
N THR A 174 -8.95 -18.30 19.86
CA THR A 174 -7.59 -18.50 20.37
C THR A 174 -7.47 -18.10 21.84
N LEU A 175 -6.63 -18.83 22.56
CA LEU A 175 -6.19 -18.50 23.92
C LEU A 175 -4.76 -17.94 23.93
N GLU A 176 -4.11 -17.85 22.76
CA GLU A 176 -2.78 -17.27 22.65
C GLU A 176 -2.83 -15.77 22.92
N GLU A 177 -1.71 -15.23 23.42
CA GLU A 177 -1.51 -13.80 23.53
C GLU A 177 -1.58 -13.15 22.14
N ILE A 178 -2.38 -12.09 22.02
CA ILE A 178 -2.60 -11.36 20.78
C ILE A 178 -1.84 -10.04 20.87
N GLU A 179 -0.92 -9.83 19.93
CA GLU A 179 -0.25 -8.54 19.72
C GLU A 179 -0.92 -7.81 18.56
N VAL A 180 -1.23 -6.52 18.75
CA VAL A 180 -1.88 -5.69 17.73
C VAL A 180 -0.96 -4.54 17.33
N ASP A 181 -0.61 -4.49 16.04
CA ASP A 181 -0.01 -3.29 15.45
C ASP A 181 -1.08 -2.54 14.64
N TYR A 182 -1.33 -1.28 15.00
CA TYR A 182 -2.31 -0.40 14.33
C TYR A 182 -1.61 0.57 13.38
N PHE A 183 -1.90 0.45 12.09
CA PHE A 183 -1.32 1.23 11.00
C PHE A 183 -2.28 2.29 10.49
N ASP A 184 -1.88 3.56 10.55
CA ASP A 184 -2.63 4.72 10.06
C ASP A 184 -1.67 5.79 9.53
N ASP A 185 -2.10 6.62 8.57
CA ASP A 185 -1.32 7.77 8.09
C ASP A 185 -1.59 9.05 8.89
N SER A 186 -2.69 9.06 9.65
CA SER A 186 -3.09 10.17 10.51
C SER A 186 -2.48 10.02 11.91
N LEU A 187 -1.53 10.90 12.23
CA LEU A 187 -0.96 10.98 13.59
C LEU A 187 -2.06 11.22 14.64
N ASP A 188 -3.04 12.07 14.33
CA ASP A 188 -4.16 12.38 15.22
C ASP A 188 -4.96 11.11 15.59
N ASN A 189 -5.24 10.23 14.61
CA ASN A 189 -5.95 8.98 14.87
C ASN A 189 -5.14 8.04 15.77
N LEU A 190 -3.83 7.94 15.53
CA LEU A 190 -2.93 7.11 16.32
C LEU A 190 -2.82 7.62 17.76
N GLU A 191 -2.73 8.94 17.94
CA GLU A 191 -2.67 9.57 19.26
C GLU A 191 -3.98 9.43 20.03
N GLU A 192 -5.12 9.56 19.36
CA GLU A 192 -6.44 9.35 19.95
C GLU A 192 -6.56 7.95 20.54
N VAL A 193 -6.14 6.93 19.80
CA VAL A 193 -6.10 5.54 20.26
C VAL A 193 -5.07 5.35 21.38
N LEU A 194 -3.85 5.89 21.25
CA LEU A 194 -2.82 5.79 22.28
C LEU A 194 -3.23 6.45 23.61
N ALA A 195 -3.97 7.56 23.57
CA ALA A 195 -4.45 8.25 24.76
C ALA A 195 -5.35 7.38 25.63
N LYS A 196 -5.96 6.35 25.04
CA LYS A 196 -6.88 5.40 25.66
C LYS A 196 -6.27 4.02 25.88
N LYS A 197 -4.96 3.85 25.66
CA LYS A 197 -4.29 2.54 25.69
C LYS A 197 -4.47 1.74 26.98
N GLU A 198 -4.63 2.40 28.12
CA GLU A 198 -4.81 1.73 29.42
C GLU A 198 -6.25 1.21 29.62
N GLU A 199 -7.20 1.61 28.77
CA GLU A 199 -8.60 1.15 28.79
C GLU A 199 -8.82 -0.09 27.92
N TYR A 200 -7.85 -0.47 27.07
CA TYR A 200 -7.98 -1.58 26.14
C TYR A 200 -7.53 -2.91 26.73
N SER A 201 -8.24 -3.99 26.37
CA SER A 201 -7.85 -5.37 26.70
C SER A 201 -6.54 -5.77 26.03
N ILE A 202 -6.29 -5.26 24.82
CA ILE A 202 -5.07 -5.48 24.05
C ILE A 202 -4.50 -4.12 23.66
N LYS A 203 -3.32 -3.79 24.17
CA LYS A 203 -2.66 -2.50 23.93
C LYS A 203 -2.12 -2.44 22.49
N PRO A 204 -2.41 -1.38 21.71
CA PRO A 204 -1.90 -1.24 20.36
C PRO A 204 -0.45 -0.78 20.35
N ASN A 205 0.32 -1.32 19.41
CA ASN A 205 1.52 -0.67 18.89
C ASN A 205 1.12 0.22 17.71
N CYS A 206 1.06 1.53 17.91
CA CYS A 206 0.63 2.47 16.87
C CYS A 206 1.78 2.82 15.92
N MET A 207 1.58 2.51 14.64
CA MET A 207 2.55 2.64 13.56
C MET A 207 2.09 3.70 12.56
N LEU A 208 2.85 4.78 12.46
CA LEU A 208 2.64 5.81 11.46
C LEU A 208 3.11 5.32 10.09
N VAL A 209 2.25 5.45 9.09
CA VAL A 209 2.51 5.07 7.70
C VAL A 209 2.57 6.30 6.81
N SER A 210 3.65 6.43 6.04
CA SER A 210 3.77 7.44 4.98
C SER A 210 4.57 6.88 3.81
N GLN A 211 3.90 6.50 2.73
CA GLN A 211 4.46 5.87 1.51
C GLN A 211 5.47 4.74 1.77
N PHE A 212 6.72 5.05 2.08
CA PHE A 212 7.77 4.09 2.39
C PHE A 212 8.19 4.08 3.88
N TYR A 213 7.83 5.12 4.65
CA TYR A 213 8.08 5.22 6.09
C TYR A 213 7.00 4.45 6.85
N ILE A 214 7.43 3.54 7.72
CA ILE A 214 6.56 2.79 8.61
C ILE A 214 7.30 2.62 9.93
N ASP A 215 6.90 3.38 10.95
CA ASP A 215 7.52 3.30 12.27
C ASP A 215 6.54 3.68 13.38
N SER A 216 6.89 3.38 14.63
CA SER A 216 6.10 3.74 15.81
C SER A 216 5.96 5.26 15.95
N VAL A 217 4.85 5.69 16.56
CA VAL A 217 4.64 7.10 16.93
C VAL A 217 5.76 7.61 17.84
N GLU A 218 6.29 6.79 18.75
CA GLU A 218 7.40 7.20 19.62
C GLU A 218 8.68 7.48 18.83
N ASN A 219 9.03 6.62 17.86
CA ASN A 219 10.19 6.84 17.00
C ASN A 219 10.01 8.08 16.13
N PHE A 220 8.81 8.29 15.56
CA PHE A 220 8.51 9.50 14.81
C PHE A 220 8.71 10.77 15.66
N LYS A 221 8.14 10.82 16.88
CA LYS A 221 8.28 11.98 17.77
C LYS A 221 9.73 12.23 18.18
N ARG A 222 10.51 11.17 18.39
CA ARG A 222 11.94 11.29 18.67
C ARG A 222 12.70 11.90 17.49
N ASP A 223 12.38 11.48 16.26
CA ASP A 223 13.16 11.81 15.07
C ASP A 223 12.74 13.14 14.41
N PHE A 224 11.52 13.61 14.68
CA PHE A 224 10.92 14.81 14.07
C PHE A 224 10.41 15.85 15.07
N GLY A 225 10.24 15.49 16.35
CA GLY A 225 9.70 16.35 17.40
C GLY A 225 8.23 16.04 17.74
N ASN A 226 7.79 16.45 18.93
CA ASN A 226 6.43 16.17 19.43
C ASN A 226 5.33 16.89 18.65
N ASP A 227 5.63 18.08 18.11
CA ASP A 227 4.68 18.93 17.38
C ASP A 227 4.73 18.69 15.86
N ALA A 228 5.54 17.72 15.40
CA ALA A 228 5.70 17.44 13.98
C ALA A 228 4.44 16.82 13.39
N ASN A 229 3.97 17.35 12.26
CA ASN A 229 2.84 16.79 11.54
C ASN A 229 3.32 16.09 10.26
N PRO A 230 3.02 14.79 10.06
CA PRO A 230 3.46 14.06 8.87
C PRO A 230 2.88 14.58 7.54
N ARG A 231 1.83 15.41 7.60
CA ARG A 231 1.22 16.06 6.43
C ARG A 231 1.90 17.37 6.05
N GLU A 232 2.75 17.92 6.92
CA GLU A 232 3.55 19.10 6.57
C GLU A 232 4.54 18.76 5.46
N ARG A 233 4.65 19.65 4.48
CA ARG A 233 5.48 19.42 3.28
C ARG A 233 6.93 19.09 3.62
N GLU A 234 7.50 19.77 4.61
CA GLU A 234 8.89 19.58 5.03
C GLU A 234 9.09 18.22 5.72
N ILE A 235 8.21 17.87 6.67
CA ILE A 235 8.24 16.56 7.34
C ILE A 235 8.01 15.44 6.34
N LYS A 236 7.05 15.58 5.44
CA LYS A 236 6.78 14.60 4.38
C LYS A 236 8.02 14.33 3.52
N LYS A 237 8.72 15.39 3.09
CA LYS A 237 9.97 15.25 2.34
C LYS A 237 11.02 14.48 3.15
N GLN A 238 11.15 14.79 4.44
CA GLN A 238 12.08 14.08 5.31
C GLN A 238 11.69 12.61 5.55
N LEU A 239 10.40 12.27 5.62
CA LEU A 239 9.91 10.90 5.72
C LEU A 239 10.22 10.09 4.46
N GLU A 240 10.08 10.70 3.28
CA GLU A 240 10.48 10.10 2.00
C GLU A 240 11.97 9.72 1.98
N HIS A 241 12.82 10.54 2.61
CA HIS A 241 14.24 10.25 2.78
C HIS A 241 14.51 9.16 3.83
N ALA A 242 13.89 9.24 5.01
CA ALA A 242 14.04 8.28 6.11
C ALA A 242 13.62 6.85 5.73
N ALA A 243 12.81 6.72 4.68
CA ALA A 243 12.32 5.46 4.18
C ALA A 243 13.25 4.77 3.16
N SER A 244 14.42 5.37 2.89
CA SER A 244 15.39 4.88 1.92
C SER A 244 15.78 3.40 2.10
N PRO A 245 16.03 2.89 3.32
CA PRO A 245 16.36 1.47 3.51
C PRO A 245 15.18 0.53 3.19
N VAL A 246 13.95 0.94 3.53
CA VAL A 246 12.73 0.17 3.21
C VAL A 246 12.55 0.12 1.70
N ALA A 247 12.67 1.27 1.01
CA ALA A 247 12.60 1.34 -0.44
C ALA A 247 13.65 0.46 -1.12
N LEU A 248 14.90 0.45 -0.63
CA LEU A 248 15.95 -0.44 -1.16
C LEU A 248 15.55 -1.91 -1.06
N ASN A 249 15.08 -2.34 0.12
CA ASN A 249 14.64 -3.72 0.33
C ASN A 249 13.50 -4.13 -0.63
N LEU A 250 12.55 -3.23 -0.90
CA LEU A 250 11.49 -3.47 -1.88
C LEU A 250 12.03 -3.63 -3.30
N ILE A 251 12.96 -2.76 -3.71
CA ILE A 251 13.58 -2.81 -5.03
C ILE A 251 14.37 -4.12 -5.18
N VAL A 252 15.18 -4.48 -4.18
CA VAL A 252 15.97 -5.73 -4.16
C VAL A 252 15.06 -6.96 -4.26
N ASN A 253 13.98 -7.03 -3.47
CA ASN A 253 13.03 -8.13 -3.54
C ASN A 253 12.36 -8.26 -4.91
N ARG A 254 12.03 -7.15 -5.56
CA ARG A 254 11.49 -7.16 -6.93
C ARG A 254 12.52 -7.66 -7.93
N ILE A 255 13.78 -7.24 -7.80
CA ILE A 255 14.88 -7.71 -8.64
C ILE A 255 15.06 -9.23 -8.47
N ASP A 256 15.05 -9.74 -7.24
CA ASP A 256 15.22 -11.18 -6.97
C ASP A 256 14.08 -12.03 -7.53
N ASN A 257 12.84 -11.54 -7.43
CA ASN A 257 11.69 -12.20 -8.06
C ASN A 257 11.84 -12.24 -9.58
N HIS A 258 12.29 -11.16 -10.22
CA HIS A 258 12.51 -11.14 -11.67
C HIS A 258 13.68 -12.04 -12.10
N ILE A 259 14.77 -12.08 -11.32
CA ILE A 259 15.88 -13.03 -11.51
C ILE A 259 15.36 -14.48 -11.43
N LYS A 260 14.48 -14.79 -10.47
CA LYS A 260 13.87 -16.13 -10.36
C LYS A 260 13.05 -16.49 -11.60
N LEU A 261 12.28 -15.56 -12.15
CA LEU A 261 11.55 -15.76 -13.41
C LEU A 261 12.49 -15.99 -14.60
N LEU A 262 13.56 -15.22 -14.72
CA LEU A 262 14.58 -15.39 -15.75
C LEU A 262 15.31 -16.74 -15.63
N THR A 263 15.61 -17.15 -14.39
CA THR A 263 16.27 -18.43 -14.10
C THR A 263 15.37 -19.61 -14.46
N ASN A 264 14.09 -19.55 -14.08
CA ASN A 264 13.10 -20.58 -14.44
C ASN A 264 12.82 -20.65 -15.94
N SER A 265 13.10 -19.57 -16.67
CA SER A 265 12.96 -19.51 -18.13
C SER A 265 14.29 -19.69 -18.87
N LYS A 266 15.37 -20.11 -18.20
CA LYS A 266 16.70 -20.29 -18.80
C LYS A 266 16.72 -21.25 -19.99
N TYR A 267 15.84 -22.26 -19.99
CA TYR A 267 15.70 -23.22 -21.10
C TYR A 267 14.74 -22.74 -22.20
N ASN A 268 14.12 -21.58 -22.04
CA ASN A 268 13.26 -21.00 -23.07
C ASN A 268 14.15 -20.54 -24.24
N ILE A 269 14.05 -21.27 -25.35
CA ILE A 269 14.81 -21.01 -26.57
C ILE A 269 14.61 -19.58 -27.11
N PHE A 270 13.53 -18.89 -26.71
CA PHE A 270 13.22 -17.51 -27.14
C PHE A 270 13.92 -16.42 -26.32
N LEU A 271 14.58 -16.76 -25.20
CA LEU A 271 15.30 -15.79 -24.37
C LEU A 271 16.80 -15.78 -24.72
N SER A 272 17.29 -14.64 -25.18
CA SER A 272 18.72 -14.39 -25.42
C SER A 272 19.39 -13.99 -24.12
N SER A 273 20.53 -14.60 -23.84
CA SER A 273 21.46 -14.21 -22.78
C SER A 273 20.82 -14.06 -21.39
N PRO A 274 19.98 -15.01 -20.90
CA PRO A 274 19.37 -14.91 -19.58
C PRO A 274 20.42 -14.75 -18.47
N GLU A 275 21.57 -15.39 -18.62
CA GLU A 275 22.71 -15.28 -17.69
C GLU A 275 23.28 -13.87 -17.61
N ALA A 276 23.43 -13.18 -18.76
CA ALA A 276 23.93 -11.81 -18.78
C ALA A 276 22.92 -10.83 -18.16
N LYS A 277 21.62 -11.06 -18.40
CA LYS A 277 20.55 -10.25 -17.78
C LYS A 277 20.47 -10.47 -16.27
N ILE A 278 20.57 -11.71 -15.81
CA ILE A 278 20.64 -12.03 -14.37
C ILE A 278 21.84 -11.34 -13.73
N LYS A 279 23.04 -11.50 -14.31
CA LYS A 279 24.24 -10.84 -13.80
C LYS A 279 24.12 -9.31 -13.78
N ALA A 280 23.48 -8.71 -14.79
CA ALA A 280 23.25 -7.27 -14.82
C ALA A 280 22.36 -6.82 -13.65
N LEU A 281 21.32 -7.59 -13.34
CA LEU A 281 20.40 -7.31 -12.23
C LEU A 281 21.06 -7.53 -10.86
N GLU A 282 21.94 -8.53 -10.72
CA GLU A 282 22.74 -8.70 -9.50
C GLU A 282 23.66 -7.50 -9.27
N ILE A 283 24.30 -7.00 -10.32
CA ILE A 283 25.09 -5.78 -10.27
C ILE A 283 24.24 -4.58 -9.84
N LEU A 284 23.01 -4.45 -10.34
CA LEU A 284 22.11 -3.36 -9.96
C LEU A 284 21.83 -3.35 -8.45
N LYS A 285 21.60 -4.52 -7.85
CA LYS A 285 21.39 -4.61 -6.39
C LYS A 285 22.59 -4.05 -5.63
N THR A 286 23.80 -4.44 -6.03
CA THR A 286 25.04 -3.94 -5.43
C THR A 286 25.21 -2.44 -5.63
N ASP A 287 24.95 -1.92 -6.84
CA ASP A 287 25.07 -0.49 -7.12
C ASP A 287 24.07 0.33 -6.27
N LEU A 288 22.84 -0.16 -6.08
CA LEU A 288 21.83 0.49 -5.23
C LEU A 288 22.21 0.45 -3.75
N GLN A 289 22.74 -0.68 -3.27
CA GLN A 289 23.24 -0.79 -1.89
C GLN A 289 24.42 0.16 -1.65
N ASN A 290 25.38 0.21 -2.59
CA ASN A 290 26.50 1.15 -2.51
C ASN A 290 26.04 2.62 -2.53
N ALA A 291 24.98 2.93 -3.28
CA ALA A 291 24.39 4.27 -3.30
C ALA A 291 23.70 4.62 -1.97
N LEU A 292 23.14 3.64 -1.26
CA LEU A 292 22.67 3.83 0.10
C LEU A 292 23.85 4.04 1.07
N ASP A 293 24.89 3.22 0.95
CA ASP A 293 26.02 3.22 1.89
C ASP A 293 27.00 4.40 1.68
N SER A 294 26.99 5.04 0.52
CA SER A 294 27.93 6.12 0.17
C SER A 294 27.76 7.38 1.01
N GLY A 295 26.58 7.59 1.59
CA GLY A 295 26.25 8.82 2.32
C GLY A 295 25.89 10.01 1.41
N GLU A 296 26.04 9.89 0.09
CA GLU A 296 25.70 10.94 -0.88
C GLU A 296 24.23 10.85 -1.28
N GLU A 297 23.61 12.00 -1.59
CA GLU A 297 22.24 12.00 -2.12
C GLU A 297 22.20 11.41 -3.53
N VAL A 298 21.71 10.19 -3.67
CA VAL A 298 21.56 9.50 -4.95
C VAL A 298 20.11 9.12 -5.18
N SER A 299 19.47 9.70 -6.20
CA SER A 299 18.13 9.26 -6.60
C SER A 299 18.18 7.89 -7.26
N VAL A 300 17.17 7.06 -6.99
CA VAL A 300 17.03 5.73 -7.62
C VAL A 300 16.96 5.86 -9.14
N ALA A 301 16.33 6.91 -9.67
CA ALA A 301 16.32 7.19 -11.11
C ALA A 301 17.74 7.40 -11.68
N ASN A 302 18.59 8.15 -10.98
CA ASN A 302 19.98 8.37 -11.40
C ASN A 302 20.81 7.09 -11.26
N ALA A 303 20.64 6.32 -10.18
CA ALA A 303 21.31 5.04 -10.00
C ALA A 303 20.96 4.05 -11.13
N LEU A 304 19.68 3.92 -11.47
CA LEU A 304 19.20 3.08 -12.58
C LEU A 304 19.77 3.52 -13.92
N LYS A 305 19.76 4.83 -14.22
CA LYS A 305 20.30 5.37 -15.47
C LYS A 305 21.81 5.12 -15.59
N ASN A 306 22.57 5.43 -14.55
CA ASN A 306 24.02 5.21 -14.53
C ASN A 306 24.36 3.72 -14.69
N TRP A 307 23.58 2.83 -14.06
CA TRP A 307 23.72 1.39 -14.23
C TRP A 307 23.43 0.97 -15.68
N GLN A 308 22.34 1.44 -16.30
CA GLN A 308 21.98 1.14 -17.68
C GLN A 308 23.08 1.57 -18.67
N ASP A 309 23.66 2.74 -18.46
CA ASP A 309 24.71 3.31 -19.33
C ASP A 309 26.09 2.67 -19.09
N SER A 310 26.27 1.94 -17.98
CA SER A 310 27.57 1.38 -17.61
C SER A 310 28.06 0.27 -18.56
N LEU A 311 29.32 0.37 -18.99
CA LEU A 311 29.99 -0.58 -19.89
C LEU A 311 30.55 -1.77 -19.11
N ARG A 312 29.70 -2.72 -18.71
CA ARG A 312 30.07 -3.84 -17.81
C ARG A 312 30.14 -5.22 -18.46
N PHE A 313 29.74 -5.35 -19.72
CA PHE A 313 29.61 -6.64 -20.40
C PHE A 313 30.44 -6.69 -21.66
N LYS A 314 31.04 -7.86 -21.96
CA LYS A 314 31.80 -8.07 -23.19
C LYS A 314 30.94 -8.82 -24.21
N ASP A 315 30.72 -8.19 -25.36
CA ASP A 315 30.16 -8.86 -26.53
C ASP A 315 31.24 -9.77 -27.14
N THR A 316 31.00 -11.08 -27.11
CA THR A 316 31.94 -12.09 -27.60
C THR A 316 32.07 -12.10 -29.11
N TYR A 317 31.05 -11.68 -29.84
CA TYR A 317 31.06 -11.64 -31.31
C TYR A 317 31.84 -10.42 -31.81
N GLN A 318 31.59 -9.26 -31.23
CA GLN A 318 32.24 -8.01 -31.64
C GLN A 318 33.57 -7.76 -30.90
N ASN A 319 33.87 -8.54 -29.85
CA ASN A 319 34.99 -8.34 -28.94
C ASN A 319 35.03 -6.91 -28.35
N LYS A 320 33.87 -6.33 -28.08
CA LYS A 320 33.70 -4.97 -27.55
C LYS A 320 32.98 -4.99 -26.22
N THR A 321 33.29 -4.03 -25.34
CA THR A 321 32.49 -3.79 -24.15
C THR A 321 31.22 -3.06 -24.54
N VAL A 322 30.08 -3.53 -24.02
CA VAL A 322 28.74 -3.01 -24.30
C VAL A 322 28.07 -2.55 -23.02
N SER A 323 27.12 -1.63 -23.16
CA SER A 323 26.35 -1.13 -22.03
C SER A 323 25.38 -2.17 -21.50
N VAL A 324 24.96 -2.01 -20.24
CA VAL A 324 23.88 -2.83 -19.68
C VAL A 324 22.60 -2.66 -20.49
N ALA A 325 22.26 -1.45 -20.90
CA ALA A 325 21.09 -1.18 -21.75
C ALA A 325 21.09 -2.04 -23.02
N GLN A 326 22.26 -2.18 -23.67
CA GLN A 326 22.43 -3.05 -24.84
C GLN A 326 22.24 -4.53 -24.49
N VAL A 327 22.69 -4.98 -23.32
CA VAL A 327 22.46 -6.37 -22.85
C VAL A 327 20.96 -6.62 -22.61
N LEU A 328 20.25 -5.67 -22.00
CA LEU A 328 18.83 -5.80 -21.70
C LEU A 328 17.98 -5.85 -22.98
N SER A 329 18.35 -5.06 -24.00
CA SER A 329 17.64 -4.99 -25.28
C SER A 329 17.89 -6.17 -26.21
N GLN A 330 18.77 -7.11 -25.87
CA GLN A 330 18.94 -8.32 -26.67
C GLN A 330 17.64 -9.14 -26.67
N HIS A 331 17.00 -9.22 -27.84
CA HIS A 331 15.94 -10.16 -28.19
C HIS A 331 16.53 -11.34 -28.97
N ARG A 332 16.08 -12.57 -28.71
CA ARG A 332 16.51 -13.74 -29.50
C ARG A 332 15.65 -14.02 -30.71
N ASN A 333 14.57 -13.27 -30.94
CA ASN A 333 13.70 -13.52 -32.07
C ASN A 333 14.26 -12.89 -33.35
N ILE A 334 15.36 -13.47 -33.84
CA ILE A 334 16.04 -13.08 -35.08
C ILE A 334 15.09 -13.21 -36.29
N PHE A 335 14.04 -14.04 -36.16
CA PHE A 335 13.09 -14.37 -37.22
C PHE A 335 11.98 -13.34 -37.43
N ARG A 336 11.78 -12.39 -36.51
CA ARG A 336 10.66 -11.45 -36.57
C ARG A 336 11.14 -10.03 -36.25
N SER A 337 11.34 -9.23 -37.30
CA SER A 337 11.78 -7.83 -37.21
C SER A 337 10.83 -6.96 -36.36
N GLU A 338 9.54 -7.30 -36.34
CA GLU A 338 8.48 -6.65 -35.55
C GLU A 338 8.80 -6.58 -34.04
N PHE A 339 9.60 -7.50 -33.49
CA PHE A 339 9.96 -7.50 -32.06
C PHE A 339 11.21 -6.68 -31.73
N ARG A 340 11.89 -6.08 -32.72
CA ARG A 340 13.10 -5.27 -32.47
C ARG A 340 12.77 -3.91 -31.84
N GLU A 341 11.55 -3.42 -32.04
CA GLU A 341 11.10 -2.13 -31.53
C GLU A 341 10.36 -2.23 -30.19
N THR A 342 9.96 -3.45 -29.79
CA THR A 342 9.24 -3.68 -28.53
C THR A 342 10.19 -3.90 -27.38
N ASP A 343 9.95 -3.30 -26.22
CA ASP A 343 10.76 -3.57 -25.02
C ASP A 343 10.73 -5.06 -24.62
N THR A 344 11.90 -5.59 -24.24
CA THR A 344 11.98 -6.89 -23.55
C THR A 344 11.27 -6.86 -22.19
N SER A 345 10.92 -8.04 -21.66
CA SER A 345 10.38 -8.16 -20.31
C SER A 345 11.26 -7.52 -19.23
N THR A 346 12.59 -7.58 -19.40
CA THR A 346 13.51 -6.96 -18.44
C THR A 346 13.58 -5.44 -18.61
N GLN A 347 13.50 -4.92 -19.83
CA GLN A 347 13.38 -3.47 -20.04
C GLN A 347 12.07 -2.92 -19.46
N LYS A 348 10.95 -3.61 -19.67
CA LYS A 348 9.66 -3.26 -19.03
C LYS A 348 9.77 -3.26 -17.52
N PHE A 349 10.36 -4.30 -16.94
CA PHE A 349 10.62 -4.39 -15.50
C PHE A 349 11.45 -3.20 -14.97
N ILE A 350 12.52 -2.79 -15.67
CA ILE A 350 13.32 -1.63 -15.25
C ILE A 350 12.53 -0.32 -15.38
N LYS A 351 11.74 -0.14 -16.43
CA LYS A 351 10.84 1.02 -16.57
C LYS A 351 9.82 1.08 -15.44
N GLU A 352 9.30 -0.06 -15.00
CA GLU A 352 8.40 -0.16 -13.84
C GLU A 352 9.11 0.20 -12.53
N LEU A 353 10.35 -0.26 -12.30
CA LEU A 353 11.14 0.16 -11.14
C LEU A 353 11.37 1.67 -11.14
N GLN A 354 11.72 2.25 -12.30
CA GLN A 354 11.93 3.69 -12.42
C GLN A 354 10.64 4.48 -12.19
N LYS A 355 9.50 3.96 -12.65
CA LYS A 355 8.18 4.57 -12.40
C LYS A 355 7.80 4.53 -10.92
N ASP A 356 8.03 3.40 -10.26
CA ASP A 356 7.56 3.17 -8.89
C ASP A 356 8.50 3.75 -7.83
N PHE A 357 9.80 3.86 -8.12
CA PHE A 357 10.82 4.27 -7.16
C PHE A 357 11.70 5.41 -7.64
N GLY A 358 11.54 5.91 -8.86
CA GLY A 358 12.46 6.93 -9.42
C GLY A 358 12.51 8.24 -8.64
N HIS A 359 11.46 8.55 -7.87
CA HIS A 359 11.40 9.72 -6.98
C HIS A 359 12.12 9.50 -5.64
N VAL A 360 12.42 8.26 -5.26
CA VAL A 360 13.14 7.94 -4.02
C VAL A 360 14.60 8.38 -4.15
N SER A 361 15.13 9.00 -3.10
CA SER A 361 16.55 9.35 -3.00
C SER A 361 17.17 8.78 -1.74
N PHE A 362 18.31 8.11 -1.92
CA PHE A 362 19.11 7.58 -0.83
C PHE A 362 19.97 8.73 -0.28
N ASN A 363 19.78 9.13 0.98
CA ASN A 363 20.61 10.15 1.64
C ASN A 363 20.69 9.90 3.17
N PRO A 364 21.69 9.14 3.64
CA PRO A 364 21.88 8.86 5.05
C PRO A 364 22.40 10.05 5.87
N ALA A 365 22.99 11.08 5.26
CA ALA A 365 23.61 12.19 6.01
C ALA A 365 22.57 13.02 6.80
N ALA A 366 21.32 13.05 6.32
CA ALA A 366 20.18 13.59 7.06
C ALA A 366 19.79 12.69 8.26
N GLU A 367 19.89 11.37 8.12
CA GLU A 367 19.59 10.41 9.20
C GLU A 367 20.67 10.42 10.29
N ALA A 368 21.95 10.52 9.90
CA ALA A 368 23.08 10.54 10.82
C ALA A 368 23.18 11.87 11.60
N SER A 369 22.91 13.02 10.95
CA SER A 369 22.89 14.33 11.63
C SER A 369 21.77 14.41 12.66
N LYS A 370 20.60 13.81 12.37
CA LYS A 370 19.50 13.69 13.36
C LYS A 370 19.89 12.87 14.58
N ARG A 371 20.61 11.75 14.42
CA ARG A 371 21.11 10.95 15.56
C ARG A 371 22.22 11.64 16.36
N ALA A 372 23.07 12.43 15.70
CA ALA A 372 24.18 13.12 16.35
C ALA A 372 23.77 14.35 17.18
N THR A 373 22.57 14.92 16.94
CA THR A 373 22.10 16.11 17.66
C THR A 373 21.33 15.77 18.95
N ILE A 374 21.19 14.48 19.28
CA ILE A 374 20.37 13.96 20.38
C ILE A 374 21.24 13.31 21.50
N ASN A 375 22.57 13.33 21.36
CA ASN A 375 23.53 13.05 22.44
C ASN A 375 24.23 14.35 22.86
#